data_AF-A0A1B6HSH3-F1
#
_entry.id   AF-A0A1B6HSH3-F1
#
_cell.length_a   1.000
_cell.length_b   1.000
_cell.length_c   1.000
_cell.angle_alpha   90.00
_cell.angle_beta   90.00
_cell.angle_gamma   90.00
#
_symmetry.space_group_name_H-M   'P 1'
#
loop_
_entity.id
_entity.type
_entity.pdbx_description
1 polymer ?
#
loop_
_entity_poly.entity_id
_entity_poly.type
_entity_poly.pdbx_seq_one_letter_code
_entity_poly.pdbx_strand_id
1 'polypeptide(L)'
;FKNFTRLERDAIIFQYTDWEHANDGYLNQKMIGDVVGDYFFICPTNHFAQAFADHGLKVYYYFFTQRTSTSLWGEWMGVMHGDEIEYVFGHPLNMSLQYNARERDLSLRIMQAYSKFALTGKPVSDDINWPIY
;
A
#
# COMPACT_ATOMS: atom_id res chain seq x y z
N PHE A 1 -20.56 4.65 -1.89
CA PHE A 1 -21.30 5.20 -0.73
C PHE A 1 -22.75 5.62 -0.99
N LYS A 2 -23.25 5.74 -2.24
CA LYS A 2 -24.65 6.19 -2.48
C LYS A 2 -25.72 5.27 -1.89
N ASN A 3 -25.44 3.97 -1.82
CA ASN A 3 -26.37 2.96 -1.30
C ASN A 3 -26.32 2.81 0.23
N PHE A 4 -25.48 3.57 0.92
CA PHE A 4 -25.37 3.47 2.38
C PHE A 4 -26.56 4.17 3.05
N THR A 5 -26.90 3.76 4.25
CA THR A 5 -27.82 4.48 5.12
C THR A 5 -27.22 5.83 5.52
N ARG A 6 -28.07 6.70 6.10
CA ARG A 6 -27.59 7.97 6.67
C ARG A 6 -26.60 7.72 7.81
N LEU A 7 -26.92 6.80 8.72
CA LEU A 7 -26.07 6.48 9.85
C LEU A 7 -24.68 6.01 9.41
N GLU A 8 -24.59 5.14 8.41
CA GLU A 8 -23.31 4.67 7.88
C GLU A 8 -22.50 5.81 7.26
N ARG A 9 -23.14 6.70 6.49
CA ARG A 9 -22.45 7.88 5.94
C ARG A 9 -21.95 8.82 7.03
N ASP A 10 -22.79 9.09 8.04
CA ASP A 10 -22.43 9.98 9.14
C ASP A 10 -21.26 9.40 9.97
N ALA A 11 -21.24 8.07 10.16
CA ALA A 11 -20.13 7.38 10.81
C ALA A 11 -18.83 7.46 10.00
N ILE A 12 -18.89 7.31 8.67
CA ILE A 12 -17.72 7.47 7.80
C ILE A 12 -17.19 8.91 7.85
N ILE A 13 -18.07 9.90 7.74
CA ILE A 13 -17.68 11.31 7.85
C ILE A 13 -17.00 11.54 9.21
N PHE A 14 -17.58 11.02 10.29
CA PHE A 14 -17.01 11.16 11.63
C PHE A 14 -15.61 10.56 11.76
N GLN A 15 -15.41 9.36 11.22
CA GLN A 15 -14.13 8.64 11.27
C GLN A 15 -13.02 9.33 10.47
N TYR A 16 -13.36 9.95 9.33
CA TYR A 16 -12.41 10.59 8.40
C TYR A 16 -12.48 12.12 8.45
N THR A 17 -12.89 12.69 9.58
CA THR A 17 -12.78 14.12 9.85
C THR A 17 -11.65 14.34 10.83
N ASP A 18 -10.67 15.17 10.45
CA ASP A 18 -9.76 15.76 11.43
C ASP A 18 -10.53 16.83 12.20
N TRP A 19 -10.95 16.51 13.43
CA TRP A 19 -11.76 17.39 14.26
C TRP A 19 -11.00 18.61 14.79
N GLU A 20 -9.67 18.59 14.80
CA GLU A 20 -8.85 19.76 15.14
C GLU A 20 -8.76 20.73 13.96
N HIS A 21 -8.86 20.22 12.73
CA HIS A 21 -8.68 20.97 11.48
C HIS A 21 -9.81 20.76 10.47
N ALA A 22 -11.06 20.70 10.93
CA ALA A 22 -12.21 20.27 10.12
C ALA A 22 -12.46 21.11 8.83
N ASN A 23 -11.98 22.36 8.80
CA ASN A 23 -12.12 23.25 7.64
C ASN A 23 -10.87 23.31 6.74
N ASP A 24 -9.84 22.50 7.02
CA ASP A 24 -8.64 22.42 6.19
C ASP A 24 -8.93 21.61 4.92
N GLY A 25 -8.89 22.28 3.76
CA GLY A 25 -9.17 21.66 2.48
C GLY A 25 -8.16 20.59 2.06
N TYR A 26 -6.89 20.73 2.44
CA TYR A 26 -5.85 19.75 2.11
C TYR A 26 -6.00 18.49 2.96
N LEU A 27 -6.28 18.64 4.26
CA LEU A 27 -6.56 17.49 5.12
C LEU A 27 -7.85 16.80 4.70
N ASN A 28 -8.91 17.54 4.39
CA ASN A 28 -10.15 16.97 3.87
C ASN A 28 -9.93 16.21 2.54
N GLN A 29 -9.11 16.74 1.63
CA GLN A 29 -8.74 16.04 0.40
C GLN A 29 -8.02 14.72 0.71
N LYS A 30 -7.05 14.73 1.63
CA LYS A 30 -6.32 13.54 2.05
C LYS A 30 -7.25 12.51 2.68
N MET A 31 -8.12 12.91 3.60
CA MET A 31 -9.08 12.01 4.26
C MET A 31 -10.07 11.35 3.29
N ILE A 32 -10.46 12.06 2.22
CA ILE A 32 -11.25 11.47 1.12
C ILE A 32 -10.42 10.42 0.36
N GLY A 33 -9.12 10.66 0.16
CA GLY A 33 -8.20 9.67 -0.39
C GLY A 33 -8.12 8.42 0.50
N ASP A 34 -7.94 8.62 1.81
CA ASP A 34 -7.81 7.55 2.80
C ASP A 34 -9.08 6.70 2.86
N VAL A 35 -10.29 7.29 2.94
CA VAL A 35 -11.54 6.49 2.97
C VAL A 35 -11.76 5.67 1.70
N VAL A 36 -11.36 6.19 0.53
CA VAL A 36 -11.44 5.45 -0.72
C VAL A 36 -10.42 4.30 -0.73
N GLY A 37 -9.18 4.57 -0.32
CA GLY A 37 -8.12 3.56 -0.20
C GLY A 37 -8.49 2.44 0.78
N ASP A 38 -8.95 2.80 1.97
CA ASP A 38 -9.34 1.89 3.03
C ASP A 38 -10.53 1.04 2.63
N TYR A 39 -11.61 1.66 2.15
CA TYR A 39 -12.84 0.94 1.82
C TYR A 39 -12.68 0.00 0.62
N PHE A 40 -11.96 0.41 -0.43
CA PHE A 40 -11.89 -0.37 -1.68
C PHE A 40 -10.69 -1.31 -1.77
N PHE A 41 -9.60 -1.06 -1.03
CA PHE A 41 -8.35 -1.80 -1.22
C PHE A 41 -7.78 -2.32 0.10
N ILE A 42 -7.47 -1.44 1.06
CA ILE A 42 -6.69 -1.81 2.25
C ILE A 42 -7.49 -2.72 3.19
N CYS A 43 -8.68 -2.29 3.63
CA CYS A 43 -9.48 -3.09 4.57
C CYS A 43 -9.96 -4.43 3.96
N PRO A 44 -10.43 -4.51 2.70
CA PRO A 44 -10.76 -5.79 2.09
C PRO A 44 -9.57 -6.75 2.01
N THR A 45 -8.37 -6.26 1.65
CA THR A 45 -7.16 -7.08 1.58
C THR A 45 -6.70 -7.54 2.96
N ASN A 46 -6.80 -6.66 3.96
CA ASN A 46 -6.52 -6.97 5.36
C ASN A 46 -7.46 -8.04 5.91
N HIS A 47 -8.77 -7.92 5.65
CA HIS A 47 -9.76 -8.91 6.04
C HIS A 47 -9.51 -10.28 5.39
N PHE A 48 -9.17 -10.28 4.10
CA PHE A 48 -8.81 -11.50 3.37
C PHE A 48 -7.55 -12.16 3.94
N ALA A 49 -6.51 -11.37 4.23
CA ALA A 49 -5.28 -11.85 4.85
C ALA A 49 -5.54 -12.47 6.23
N GLN A 50 -6.34 -11.82 7.07
CA GLN A 50 -6.74 -12.34 8.37
C GLN A 50 -7.51 -13.65 8.24
N ALA A 51 -8.50 -13.71 7.34
CA ALA A 51 -9.27 -14.93 7.13
C ALA A 51 -8.36 -16.10 6.73
N PHE A 52 -7.35 -15.88 5.89
CA PHE A 52 -6.39 -16.93 5.51
C PHE A 52 -5.50 -17.35 6.68
N ALA A 53 -4.99 -16.38 7.46
CA ALA A 53 -4.17 -16.65 8.64
C ALA A 53 -4.95 -17.46 9.70
N ASP A 54 -6.21 -17.11 9.96
CA ASP A 54 -7.10 -17.82 10.89
C ASP A 54 -7.35 -19.28 10.49
N HIS A 55 -7.27 -19.58 9.19
CA HIS A 55 -7.37 -20.95 8.66
C HIS A 55 -6.01 -21.69 8.64
N GLY A 56 -4.98 -21.15 9.28
CA GLY A 56 -3.67 -21.77 9.44
C GLY A 56 -2.74 -21.65 8.23
N LEU A 57 -3.08 -20.80 7.26
CA LEU A 57 -2.21 -20.52 6.11
C LEU A 57 -1.12 -19.53 6.52
N LYS A 58 0.08 -19.70 5.95
CA LYS A 58 1.18 -18.76 6.16
C LYS A 58 0.98 -17.55 5.24
N VAL A 59 0.53 -16.45 5.82
CA VAL A 59 0.30 -15.19 5.10
C VAL A 59 1.47 -14.24 5.35
N TYR A 60 1.95 -13.58 4.30
CA TYR A 60 2.92 -12.48 4.40
C TYR A 60 2.29 -11.25 3.78
N TYR A 61 2.27 -10.17 4.55
CA TYR A 61 1.67 -8.90 4.16
C TYR A 61 2.76 -7.84 4.00
N TYR A 62 2.62 -6.92 3.05
CA TYR A 62 3.46 -5.74 2.94
C TYR A 62 2.62 -4.48 2.76
N PHE A 63 3.23 -3.34 3.09
CA PHE A 63 2.69 -2.02 2.83
C PHE A 63 3.74 -1.21 2.06
N PHE A 64 3.46 -0.89 0.81
CA PHE A 64 4.40 -0.19 -0.07
C PHE A 64 4.23 1.33 0.08
N THR A 65 5.30 2.02 0.47
CA THR A 65 5.26 3.46 0.84
C THR A 65 6.28 4.31 0.08
N GLN A 66 6.91 3.77 -0.96
CA GLN A 66 7.86 4.54 -1.76
C GLN A 66 7.12 5.33 -2.83
N ARG A 67 7.16 6.67 -2.74
CA ARG A 67 6.78 7.53 -3.86
C ARG A 67 7.97 7.65 -4.81
N THR A 68 7.81 7.17 -6.05
CA THR A 68 8.88 7.24 -7.04
C THR A 68 9.30 8.68 -7.31
N SER A 69 10.61 8.93 -7.30
CA SER A 69 11.21 10.26 -7.46
C SER A 69 10.90 10.92 -8.81
N THR A 70 10.53 10.12 -9.81
CA THR A 70 10.09 10.55 -11.13
C THR A 70 8.57 10.48 -11.33
N SER A 71 7.79 10.29 -10.26
CA SER A 71 6.32 10.29 -10.33
C SER A 71 5.81 11.61 -10.89
N LEU A 72 5.00 11.54 -11.94
CA LEU A 72 4.39 12.70 -12.61
C LEU A 72 3.08 13.15 -11.95
N TRP A 73 2.55 12.36 -11.02
CA TRP A 73 1.35 12.69 -10.27
C TRP A 73 1.61 13.86 -9.30
N GLY A 74 0.57 14.60 -8.91
CA GLY A 74 0.71 15.65 -7.91
C GLY A 74 1.20 15.09 -6.56
N GLU A 75 2.02 15.83 -5.82
CA GLU A 75 2.60 15.36 -4.55
C GLU A 75 1.55 14.94 -3.52
N TRP A 76 0.40 15.63 -3.49
CA TRP A 76 -0.74 15.32 -2.61
C TRP A 76 -1.31 13.91 -2.82
N MET A 77 -1.09 13.31 -3.99
CA MET A 77 -1.56 11.96 -4.31
C MET A 77 -0.70 10.88 -3.65
N GLY A 78 0.48 11.23 -3.12
CA GLY A 78 1.32 10.30 -2.37
C GLY A 78 1.81 9.13 -3.21
N VAL A 79 1.63 7.91 -2.70
CA VAL A 79 1.96 6.65 -3.40
C VAL A 79 0.69 6.14 -4.06
N MET A 80 0.66 6.16 -5.38
CA MET A 80 -0.54 5.82 -6.13
C MET A 80 -0.72 4.31 -6.24
N HIS A 81 -1.98 3.89 -6.39
CA HIS A 81 -2.30 2.51 -6.70
C HIS A 81 -1.59 2.05 -7.98
N GLY A 82 -0.79 0.99 -7.88
CA GLY A 82 0.00 0.44 -8.98
C GLY A 82 1.43 0.97 -9.06
N ASP A 83 1.82 1.96 -8.25
CA ASP A 83 3.21 2.47 -8.22
C ASP A 83 4.20 1.37 -7.80
N GLU A 84 3.77 0.33 -7.08
CA GLU A 84 4.63 -0.78 -6.68
C GLU A 84 5.00 -1.70 -7.85
N ILE A 85 4.17 -1.74 -8.91
CA ILE A 85 4.30 -2.69 -10.03
C ILE A 85 5.66 -2.53 -10.71
N GLU A 86 6.12 -1.30 -10.93
CA GLU A 86 7.40 -1.05 -11.59
C GLU A 86 8.58 -1.64 -10.79
N TYR A 87 8.49 -1.65 -9.45
CA TYR A 87 9.51 -2.22 -8.58
C TYR A 87 9.48 -3.75 -8.58
N VAL A 88 8.29 -4.35 -8.62
CA VAL A 88 8.10 -5.81 -8.74
C VAL A 88 8.71 -6.35 -10.03
N PHE A 89 8.59 -5.60 -11.13
CA PHE A 89 9.10 -6.00 -12.44
C PHE A 89 10.54 -5.53 -12.75
N GLY A 90 11.22 -4.86 -11.82
CA GLY A 90 12.61 -4.48 -12.02
C GLY A 90 12.82 -3.26 -12.91
N HIS A 91 11.79 -2.45 -13.16
CA HIS A 91 11.89 -1.26 -13.99
C HIS A 91 12.95 -0.26 -13.48
N PRO A 92 13.09 -0.04 -12.16
CA PRO A 92 14.20 0.75 -11.61
C PRO A 92 15.60 0.23 -11.96
N LEU A 93 15.77 -1.04 -12.34
CA LEU A 93 17.10 -1.59 -12.70
C LEU A 93 17.54 -1.24 -14.12
N ASN A 94 16.64 -0.70 -14.94
CA ASN A 94 16.99 -0.18 -16.25
C ASN A 94 17.82 1.11 -16.11
N MET A 95 19.10 1.04 -16.48
CA MET A 95 20.02 2.18 -16.35
C MET A 95 19.73 3.32 -17.36
N SER A 96 18.93 3.05 -18.40
CA SER A 96 18.45 4.07 -19.34
C SER A 96 17.33 4.93 -18.75
N LEU A 97 16.75 4.54 -17.60
CA LEU A 97 15.69 5.25 -16.92
C LEU A 97 16.20 5.93 -15.64
N GLN A 98 15.55 7.04 -15.30
CA GLN A 98 15.91 7.84 -14.13
C GLN A 98 15.25 7.27 -12.87
N TYR A 99 16.06 6.64 -12.03
CA TYR A 99 15.75 6.21 -10.67
C TYR A 99 16.98 6.43 -9.80
N ASN A 100 16.75 6.79 -8.53
CA ASN A 100 17.82 6.97 -7.56
C ASN A 100 18.31 5.63 -6.99
N ALA A 101 19.49 5.63 -6.35
CA ALA A 101 20.11 4.41 -5.86
C ALA A 101 19.25 3.62 -4.86
N ARG A 102 18.44 4.31 -4.03
CA ARG A 102 17.55 3.66 -3.06
C ARG A 102 16.38 2.95 -3.74
N GLU A 103 15.86 3.51 -4.83
CA GLU A 103 14.78 2.89 -5.63
C GLU A 103 15.27 1.64 -6.36
N ARG A 104 16.50 1.68 -6.87
CA ARG A 104 17.15 0.50 -7.49
C ARG A 104 17.34 -0.62 -6.48
N ASP A 105 17.87 -0.28 -5.30
CA ASP A 105 17.99 -1.23 -4.18
C ASP A 105 16.64 -1.79 -3.74
N LEU A 106 15.62 -0.93 -3.61
CA LEU A 106 14.27 -1.35 -3.24
C LEU A 106 13.68 -2.32 -4.26
N SER A 107 13.85 -2.06 -5.55
CA SER A 107 13.37 -2.95 -6.61
C SER A 107 14.06 -4.31 -6.57
N LEU A 108 15.38 -4.36 -6.35
CA LEU A 108 16.10 -5.62 -6.14
C LEU A 108 15.51 -6.41 -4.95
N ARG A 109 15.30 -5.74 -3.81
CA ARG A 109 14.73 -6.39 -2.62
C ARG A 109 13.31 -6.90 -2.84
N ILE A 110 12.46 -6.15 -3.55
CA ILE A 110 11.08 -6.57 -3.88
C ILE A 110 11.10 -7.76 -4.84
N MET A 111 11.91 -7.71 -5.91
CA MET A 111 12.05 -8.84 -6.85
C MET A 111 12.54 -10.10 -6.14
N GLN A 112 13.51 -9.97 -5.24
CA GLN A 112 14.00 -11.07 -4.41
C GLN A 112 12.89 -11.61 -3.50
N ALA A 113 12.09 -10.73 -2.88
CA ALA A 113 10.99 -11.15 -2.03
C ALA A 113 9.92 -11.95 -2.81
N TYR A 114 9.52 -11.45 -3.98
CA TYR A 114 8.55 -12.11 -4.85
C TYR A 114 9.06 -13.45 -5.38
N SER A 115 10.29 -13.49 -5.90
CA SER A 115 10.89 -14.72 -6.44
C SER A 115 11.10 -15.78 -5.36
N LYS A 116 11.57 -15.38 -4.16
CA LYS A 116 11.76 -16.31 -3.05
C LYS A 116 10.45 -16.85 -2.50
N PHE A 117 9.42 -16.00 -2.40
CA PHE A 117 8.08 -16.45 -2.04
C PHE A 117 7.54 -17.46 -3.06
N ALA A 118 7.69 -17.19 -4.36
CA ALA A 118 7.27 -18.13 -5.41
C ALA A 118 8.01 -19.48 -5.33
N LEU A 119 9.30 -19.48 -4.97
CA LEU A 119 10.12 -20.69 -4.87
C LEU A 119 9.91 -21.49 -3.58
N THR A 120 9.66 -20.81 -2.46
CA THR A 120 9.76 -21.41 -1.10
C THR A 120 8.55 -21.19 -0.21
N GLY A 121 7.61 -20.33 -0.62
CA GLY A 121 6.50 -19.88 0.23
C GLY A 121 6.90 -18.92 1.35
N LYS A 122 8.14 -18.39 1.35
CA LYS A 122 8.63 -17.38 2.30
C LYS A 122 9.34 -16.25 1.54
N PRO A 123 9.05 -14.96 1.81
CA PRO A 123 9.59 -13.86 1.02
C PRO A 123 11.07 -13.56 1.33
N VAL A 124 11.54 -13.81 2.55
CA VAL A 124 12.92 -13.44 2.96
C VAL A 124 13.64 -14.62 3.62
N SER A 125 14.96 -14.51 3.75
CA SER A 125 15.77 -15.47 4.54
C SER A 125 15.55 -15.27 6.04
N ASP A 126 16.01 -16.24 6.83
CA ASP A 126 15.80 -16.27 8.28
C ASP A 126 16.51 -15.13 9.04
N ASP A 127 17.48 -14.47 8.41
CA ASP A 127 18.19 -13.31 8.95
C ASP A 127 17.39 -12.00 8.85
N ILE A 128 16.34 -11.96 8.03
CA ILE A 128 15.46 -10.80 7.90
C ILE A 128 14.12 -11.09 8.59
N ASN A 129 13.76 -10.24 9.56
CA ASN A 129 12.48 -10.37 10.26
C ASN A 129 11.32 -9.83 9.38
N TRP A 130 10.68 -10.73 8.65
CA TRP A 130 9.35 -10.53 8.07
C TRP A 130 8.39 -11.56 8.68
N PRO A 131 7.63 -11.17 9.73
CA PRO A 131 6.77 -12.11 10.43
C PRO A 131 5.58 -12.54 9.56
N ILE A 132 5.00 -13.69 9.92
CA ILE A 132 3.70 -14.09 9.39
C ILE A 132 2.66 -13.05 9.87
N TYR A 133 1.74 -12.69 8.98
CA TYR A 133 0.62 -11.80 9.26
C TYR A 133 -0.33 -12.40 10.30
#